data_AF-Q2H3J9-F1
#
_entry.id   AF-Q2H3J9-F1
#
_cell.length_a   1.000
_cell.length_b   1.000
_cell.length_c   1.000
_cell.angle_alpha   90.00
_cell.angle_beta   90.00
_cell.angle_gamma   90.00
#
_symmetry.space_group_name_H-M   'P 1'
#
loop_
_entity.id
_entity.type
_entity.pdbx_description
1 polymer ?
#
loop_
_entity_poly.entity_id
_entity_poly.type
_entity_poly.pdbx_seq_one_letter_code
_entity_poly.pdbx_strand_id
1 'polypeptide(L)'
;MSRVLGGGRLCQIMGHRRPCRIMPLTVSTMPSPSKASRPGCRGHISLAVLRTRTALLASPPFGRWNHDYMAMRHHMQPNSITIHVRTCHTAGRPRNEDDLLAPAAKQKVAKLLRQGYRGSEIYNLADIARCEIPQWVFLAMLKEDKELASLMRERKRGKWSDEEKEHLIKLTHNRRRINIESIARQIGREPDSVRSRLRLMAKKMSVELGNEAVSFSVESLDGDLGNEEQSILEARMCHVIDGMLKKRDLVTTQWKAILSAKSTEAWVATILPLIPTRVKHILAAPSPPTAADWRNLTWQDTSRFGVYAWLLKRGGSGSLNPLRVEKYLYIGSATKYGHGLFGRALQHRERHGRNSGSSLDNRIKQRGLSRATGYFATLLVTEAASLEIGDITKARELVVFAEAILTVWLEALTETESAGAPSRAEEHRRLHSLSPWNHPQQFSYKGLCSHSPLALDLESRQESAHLPEVADPGQSEDSGTMVDNRATEN
;
A
#
# COMPACT_ATOMS: atom_id res chain seq x y z
N MET A 1 62.63 -5.70 32.17
CA MET A 1 63.66 -4.70 32.60
C MET A 1 63.58 -3.48 31.67
N SER A 2 64.25 -2.37 32.03
CA SER A 2 64.54 -1.10 31.30
C SER A 2 64.07 -0.96 29.83
N ARG A 3 63.40 0.14 29.41
CA ARG A 3 63.92 1.53 29.18
C ARG A 3 65.09 1.57 28.17
N VAL A 4 65.23 2.49 27.22
CA VAL A 4 64.52 3.74 26.77
C VAL A 4 65.03 4.06 25.33
N LEU A 5 64.52 4.92 24.42
CA LEU A 5 63.47 5.97 24.24
C LEU A 5 62.87 5.78 22.80
N GLY A 6 62.09 6.64 22.13
CA GLY A 6 61.43 7.92 22.44
C GLY A 6 60.88 8.63 21.18
N GLY A 7 60.02 9.65 21.37
CA GLY A 7 59.49 10.54 20.30
C GLY A 7 58.14 10.11 19.69
N GLY A 8 57.10 10.95 19.55
CA GLY A 8 56.88 12.30 20.11
C GLY A 8 56.40 13.34 19.09
N ARG A 9 55.09 13.60 19.06
CA ARG A 9 54.46 14.83 18.54
C ARG A 9 53.01 14.95 19.04
N LEU A 10 52.72 15.99 19.83
CA LEU A 10 51.35 16.47 20.07
C LEU A 10 51.02 17.54 19.03
N CYS A 11 49.76 17.62 18.61
CA CYS A 11 49.21 18.84 18.02
C CYS A 11 48.29 19.51 19.04
N GLN A 12 48.73 20.65 19.57
CA GLN A 12 47.84 21.59 20.26
C GLN A 12 47.19 22.50 19.21
N ILE A 13 45.89 22.74 19.32
CA ILE A 13 45.23 23.89 18.68
C ILE A 13 44.53 24.66 19.79
N MET A 14 44.93 25.93 19.98
CA MET A 14 44.34 26.82 20.98
C MET A 14 43.05 27.44 20.47
N GLY A 15 42.08 27.66 21.37
CA GLY A 15 40.84 28.35 21.03
C GLY A 15 41.00 29.86 20.86
N HIS A 16 40.01 30.49 20.21
CA HIS A 16 39.88 31.94 20.14
C HIS A 16 38.53 32.43 20.67
N ARG A 17 38.54 33.66 21.18
CA ARG A 17 37.46 34.25 21.99
C ARG A 17 36.39 34.92 21.13
N ARG A 18 35.16 34.95 21.63
CA ARG A 18 34.11 35.86 21.15
C ARG A 18 34.48 37.32 21.47
N PRO A 19 34.12 38.28 20.61
CA PRO A 19 33.75 39.63 21.03
C PRO A 19 32.22 39.76 21.02
N CYS A 20 31.65 40.34 22.08
CA CYS A 20 30.26 40.77 22.08
C CYS A 20 30.13 42.12 21.36
N ARG A 21 28.99 42.39 20.70
CA ARG A 21 28.54 43.76 20.42
C ARG A 21 27.15 43.99 21.00
N ILE A 22 26.97 45.20 21.52
CA ILE A 22 25.77 45.74 22.17
C ILE A 22 25.43 47.04 21.43
N MET A 23 24.18 47.51 21.59
CA MET A 23 23.58 48.78 21.10
C MET A 23 22.61 48.61 19.92
N PRO A 24 21.51 49.40 19.87
CA PRO A 24 20.68 49.79 21.01
C PRO A 24 19.17 49.63 20.74
N LEU A 25 18.35 49.91 21.76
CA LEU A 25 16.90 50.07 21.62
C LEU A 25 16.56 51.43 20.99
N THR A 26 15.54 51.46 20.12
CA THR A 26 14.80 52.68 19.77
C THR A 26 13.31 52.47 20.04
N VAL A 27 12.73 53.36 20.84
CA VAL A 27 11.29 53.41 21.14
C VAL A 27 10.66 54.46 20.24
N SER A 28 9.49 54.18 19.66
CA SER A 28 8.62 55.24 19.17
C SER A 28 7.14 54.91 19.42
N THR A 29 6.42 55.94 19.85
CA THR A 29 5.06 55.94 20.37
C THR A 29 3.98 55.65 19.31
N MET A 30 2.83 55.15 19.77
CA MET A 30 1.57 55.23 19.01
C MET A 30 1.13 56.70 18.81
N PRO A 31 0.17 56.95 17.91
CA PRO A 31 -1.16 57.29 18.46
C PRO A 31 -2.34 56.60 17.77
N SER A 32 -3.32 56.19 18.60
CA SER A 32 -4.76 56.20 18.27
C SER A 32 -5.36 57.55 18.77
N PRO A 33 -6.63 57.93 18.52
CA PRO A 33 -7.73 57.18 17.88
C PRO A 33 -8.59 57.97 16.86
N SER A 34 -9.54 57.29 16.21
CA SER A 34 -10.88 57.87 15.93
C SER A 34 -11.94 56.77 15.78
N LYS A 35 -13.21 57.11 16.04
CA LYS A 35 -14.37 56.21 15.92
C LYS A 35 -15.21 56.62 14.70
N ALA A 36 -15.71 55.64 13.95
CA ALA A 36 -16.83 55.82 13.02
C ALA A 36 -17.70 54.53 13.04
N SER A 37 -18.99 54.62 12.72
CA SER A 37 -19.94 53.54 13.00
C SER A 37 -21.09 53.41 12.00
N ARG A 38 -21.48 52.15 11.73
CA ARG A 38 -22.67 51.70 10.98
C ARG A 38 -22.74 52.12 9.49
N PRO A 39 -23.68 51.56 8.69
CA PRO A 39 -24.28 50.21 8.75
C PRO A 39 -23.95 49.40 7.46
N GLY A 40 -24.39 48.13 7.39
CA GLY A 40 -24.14 47.27 6.23
C GLY A 40 -25.23 47.33 5.15
N CYS A 41 -24.86 46.92 3.92
CA CYS A 41 -25.78 46.67 2.80
C CYS A 41 -25.74 45.18 2.40
N ARG A 42 -26.88 44.64 1.96
CA ARG A 42 -26.95 43.28 1.39
C ARG A 42 -26.51 43.30 -0.07
N GLY A 43 -25.50 42.52 -0.43
CA GLY A 43 -25.15 42.25 -1.83
C GLY A 43 -25.75 40.93 -2.32
N HIS A 44 -26.73 40.99 -3.23
CA HIS A 44 -27.06 39.82 -4.05
C HIS A 44 -25.94 39.61 -5.08
N ILE A 45 -25.39 38.40 -5.16
CA ILE A 45 -24.56 37.99 -6.30
C ILE A 45 -25.40 37.07 -7.18
N SER A 46 -25.86 37.60 -8.31
CA SER A 46 -26.35 36.78 -9.42
C SER A 46 -25.14 36.14 -10.11
N LEU A 47 -25.21 34.83 -10.38
CA LEU A 47 -24.16 34.11 -11.09
C LEU A 47 -24.74 33.47 -12.35
N ALA A 48 -24.71 34.25 -13.43
CA ALA A 48 -25.15 33.83 -14.75
C ALA A 48 -24.15 34.30 -15.81
N VAL A 49 -23.92 33.45 -16.82
CA VAL A 49 -23.19 33.72 -18.07
C VAL A 49 -21.72 34.14 -17.93
N LEU A 50 -20.82 33.17 -18.14
CA LEU A 50 -19.68 33.37 -19.04
C LEU A 50 -19.33 32.04 -19.73
N ARG A 51 -19.85 31.88 -20.96
CA ARG A 51 -19.51 30.77 -21.89
C ARG A 51 -18.58 31.32 -22.96
N THR A 52 -17.30 30.95 -22.94
CA THR A 52 -16.45 31.09 -24.14
C THR A 52 -15.59 29.85 -24.35
N ARG A 53 -15.78 29.27 -25.54
CA ARG A 53 -15.14 28.12 -26.18
C ARG A 53 -13.66 27.87 -25.81
N THR A 54 -13.36 26.61 -25.48
CA THR A 54 -12.27 25.87 -26.15
C THR A 54 -12.89 24.59 -26.74
N ALA A 55 -12.47 24.17 -27.92
CA ALA A 55 -12.99 23.00 -28.63
C ALA A 55 -11.82 22.16 -29.18
N LEU A 56 -12.16 21.02 -29.81
CA LEU A 56 -11.25 20.06 -30.45
C LEU A 56 -10.34 19.26 -29.51
N LEU A 57 -10.88 18.14 -29.03
CA LEU A 57 -10.41 16.79 -29.40
C LEU A 57 -11.42 15.76 -28.87
N ALA A 58 -12.33 15.32 -29.74
CA ALA A 58 -13.39 14.38 -29.40
C ALA A 58 -13.12 13.01 -30.02
N SER A 59 -12.71 12.04 -29.21
CA SER A 59 -12.62 10.64 -29.63
C SER A 59 -14.01 10.05 -29.92
N PRO A 60 -14.15 9.15 -30.90
CA PRO A 60 -15.45 8.60 -31.28
C PRO A 60 -16.05 7.71 -30.18
N PRO A 61 -17.39 7.67 -30.03
CA PRO A 61 -18.06 6.79 -29.08
C PRO A 61 -18.03 5.35 -29.59
N PHE A 62 -17.32 4.46 -28.89
CA PHE A 62 -17.34 3.02 -29.20
C PHE A 62 -18.75 2.44 -29.00
N GLY A 63 -19.20 1.67 -29.98
CA GLY A 63 -20.57 1.18 -30.08
C GLY A 63 -20.98 0.17 -29.00
N ARG A 64 -22.29 0.06 -28.78
CA ARG A 64 -22.88 -1.03 -28.00
C ARG A 64 -22.67 -2.35 -28.75
N TRP A 65 -22.13 -3.35 -28.07
CA TRP A 65 -22.14 -4.72 -28.55
C TRP A 65 -23.51 -5.34 -28.26
N ASN A 66 -24.31 -5.56 -29.31
CA ASN A 66 -25.44 -6.49 -29.23
C ASN A 66 -24.91 -7.92 -29.27
N HIS A 67 -25.52 -8.80 -28.47
CA HIS A 67 -25.38 -10.25 -28.61
C HIS A 67 -26.77 -10.84 -28.80
N ASP A 68 -27.14 -11.07 -30.06
CA ASP A 68 -28.23 -11.96 -30.45
C ASP A 68 -27.67 -13.35 -30.80
N TYR A 69 -28.52 -14.37 -30.65
CA TYR A 69 -28.23 -15.81 -30.80
C TYR A 69 -27.24 -16.40 -29.76
N MET A 70 -27.42 -17.63 -29.27
CA MET A 70 -28.49 -18.61 -29.49
C MET A 70 -29.28 -18.91 -28.20
N ALA A 71 -30.55 -19.26 -28.38
CA ALA A 71 -31.36 -19.90 -27.33
C ALA A 71 -31.65 -21.36 -27.71
N MET A 72 -31.32 -22.30 -26.82
CA MET A 72 -31.95 -23.62 -26.79
C MET A 72 -32.79 -23.75 -25.53
N ARG A 73 -34.02 -24.22 -25.69
CA ARG A 73 -35.00 -24.41 -24.62
C ARG A 73 -34.82 -25.77 -23.97
N HIS A 74 -34.89 -25.81 -22.65
CA HIS A 74 -35.48 -26.96 -21.95
C HIS A 74 -36.64 -26.49 -21.09
N HIS A 75 -37.77 -27.19 -21.17
CA HIS A 75 -38.95 -26.90 -20.37
C HIS A 75 -38.78 -27.38 -18.93
N MET A 76 -39.04 -26.50 -17.97
CA MET A 76 -39.59 -26.87 -16.67
C MET A 76 -40.64 -25.84 -16.23
N GLN A 77 -41.59 -26.27 -15.40
CA GLN A 77 -42.78 -25.50 -15.03
C GLN A 77 -42.52 -24.52 -13.87
N PRO A 78 -43.32 -23.43 -13.76
CA PRO A 78 -43.19 -22.46 -12.68
C PRO A 78 -43.90 -22.93 -11.39
N ASN A 79 -43.13 -23.37 -10.40
CA ASN A 79 -43.63 -23.48 -9.03
C ASN A 79 -43.66 -22.08 -8.39
N SER A 80 -44.84 -21.64 -7.95
CA SER A 80 -45.02 -20.36 -7.26
C SER A 80 -44.50 -20.42 -5.82
N ILE A 81 -43.58 -19.51 -5.47
CA ILE A 81 -43.07 -19.37 -4.09
C ILE A 81 -43.85 -18.25 -3.39
N THR A 82 -44.89 -18.64 -2.66
CA THR A 82 -45.66 -17.73 -1.79
C THR A 82 -44.86 -17.44 -0.51
N ILE A 83 -44.30 -16.23 -0.38
CA ILE A 83 -43.54 -15.82 0.81
C ILE A 83 -44.50 -15.41 1.92
N HIS A 84 -44.82 -16.34 2.84
CA HIS A 84 -45.54 -16.02 4.07
C HIS A 84 -44.62 -15.29 5.07
N VAL A 85 -44.76 -13.97 5.15
CA VAL A 85 -44.15 -13.16 6.22
C VAL A 85 -44.89 -13.42 7.54
N ARG A 86 -44.34 -14.30 8.39
CA ARG A 86 -44.83 -14.49 9.76
C ARG A 86 -44.38 -13.33 10.65
N THR A 87 -45.25 -12.35 10.87
CA THR A 87 -45.10 -11.35 11.94
C THR A 87 -45.42 -11.98 13.30
N CYS A 88 -44.40 -12.51 13.96
CA CYS A 88 -44.52 -13.09 15.31
C CYS A 88 -44.73 -12.00 16.36
N HIS A 89 -45.97 -11.55 16.57
CA HIS A 89 -46.33 -10.70 17.71
C HIS A 89 -46.36 -11.51 19.01
N THR A 90 -45.20 -11.66 19.65
CA THR A 90 -45.11 -12.14 21.04
C THR A 90 -45.60 -11.06 21.99
N ALA A 91 -46.81 -11.20 22.52
CA ALA A 91 -47.32 -10.35 23.58
C ALA A 91 -46.40 -10.46 24.82
N GLY A 92 -45.93 -9.32 25.34
CA GLY A 92 -44.97 -9.28 26.44
C GLY A 92 -45.60 -9.67 27.78
N ARG A 93 -45.05 -10.69 28.44
CA ARG A 93 -45.09 -10.72 29.91
C ARG A 93 -44.17 -9.62 30.44
N PRO A 94 -44.56 -8.85 31.48
CA PRO A 94 -43.56 -8.14 32.27
C PRO A 94 -42.60 -9.18 32.86
N ARG A 95 -41.29 -8.98 32.66
CA ARG A 95 -40.26 -9.71 33.39
C ARG A 95 -40.07 -9.01 34.74
N ASN A 96 -39.91 -9.77 35.82
CA ASN A 96 -39.42 -9.20 37.07
C ASN A 96 -38.04 -8.57 36.82
N GLU A 97 -37.78 -7.42 37.43
CA GLU A 97 -36.51 -6.72 37.24
C GLU A 97 -35.31 -7.55 37.75
N ASP A 98 -35.55 -8.39 38.77
CA ASP A 98 -34.58 -9.36 39.31
C ASP A 98 -34.12 -10.41 38.27
N ASP A 99 -35.03 -10.89 37.40
CA ASP A 99 -34.71 -11.89 36.37
C ASP A 99 -33.81 -11.35 35.25
N LEU A 100 -33.69 -10.02 35.12
CA LEU A 100 -32.88 -9.38 34.08
C LEU A 100 -31.37 -9.51 34.32
N LEU A 101 -30.94 -9.89 35.53
CA LEU A 101 -29.55 -9.80 36.00
C LEU A 101 -28.94 -11.15 36.45
N ALA A 102 -29.25 -12.23 35.73
CA ALA A 102 -28.66 -13.55 35.94
C ALA A 102 -27.12 -13.51 36.14
N PRO A 103 -26.52 -14.24 37.13
CA PRO A 103 -25.11 -14.09 37.51
C PRO A 103 -24.09 -14.22 36.37
N ALA A 104 -24.38 -15.01 35.34
CA ALA A 104 -23.55 -15.13 34.15
C ALA A 104 -23.37 -13.80 33.38
N ALA A 105 -24.39 -12.92 33.38
CA ALA A 105 -24.31 -11.59 32.79
C ALA A 105 -23.34 -10.70 33.59
N LYS A 106 -23.49 -10.66 34.93
CA LYS A 106 -22.54 -9.95 35.82
C LYS A 106 -21.11 -10.44 35.62
N GLN A 107 -20.89 -11.76 35.51
CA GLN A 107 -19.56 -12.33 35.26
C GLN A 107 -18.99 -11.93 33.89
N LYS A 108 -19.81 -11.87 32.83
CA LYS A 108 -19.42 -11.38 31.49
C LYS A 108 -19.03 -9.89 31.54
N VAL A 109 -19.78 -9.06 32.26
CA VAL A 109 -19.46 -7.64 32.50
C VAL A 109 -18.16 -7.48 33.28
N ALA A 110 -17.99 -8.17 34.41
CA ALA A 110 -16.77 -8.15 35.22
C ALA A 110 -15.52 -8.55 34.41
N LYS A 111 -15.64 -9.58 33.56
CA LYS A 111 -14.56 -10.02 32.66
C LYS A 111 -14.16 -8.93 31.66
N LEU A 112 -15.12 -8.20 31.11
CA LEU A 112 -14.85 -7.09 30.17
C LEU A 112 -14.27 -5.86 30.87
N LEU A 113 -14.75 -5.50 32.08
CA LEU A 113 -14.15 -4.43 32.89
C LEU A 113 -12.68 -4.75 33.24
N ARG A 114 -12.39 -5.99 33.64
CA ARG A 114 -11.00 -6.48 33.89
C ARG A 114 -10.13 -6.45 32.64
N GLN A 115 -10.72 -6.59 31.44
CA GLN A 115 -10.03 -6.39 30.15
C GLN A 115 -9.88 -4.92 29.73
N GLY A 116 -10.39 -3.98 30.52
CA GLY A 116 -10.27 -2.54 30.30
C GLY A 116 -11.33 -1.93 29.37
N TYR A 117 -12.40 -2.65 29.05
CA TYR A 117 -13.56 -2.05 28.37
C TYR A 117 -14.34 -1.16 29.34
N ARG A 118 -14.84 -0.02 28.86
CA ARG A 118 -15.65 0.90 29.67
C ARG A 118 -17.10 0.42 29.79
N GLY A 119 -17.83 0.83 30.83
CA GLY A 119 -19.26 0.49 30.97
C GLY A 119 -20.09 0.80 29.70
N SER A 120 -19.92 1.99 29.11
CA SER A 120 -20.57 2.36 27.83
C SER A 120 -20.14 1.51 26.63
N GLU A 121 -18.91 1.00 26.63
CA GLU A 121 -18.41 0.10 25.59
C GLU A 121 -18.97 -1.32 25.79
N ILE A 122 -19.10 -1.77 27.04
CA ILE A 122 -19.69 -3.07 27.41
C ILE A 122 -21.18 -3.10 27.08
N TYR A 123 -21.93 -2.03 27.35
CA TYR A 123 -23.32 -1.86 26.94
C TYR A 123 -23.49 -2.05 25.42
N ASN A 124 -22.57 -1.47 24.62
CA ASN A 124 -22.57 -1.58 23.16
C ASN A 124 -21.97 -2.90 22.61
N LEU A 125 -21.24 -3.68 23.41
CA LEU A 125 -20.53 -4.91 23.00
C LEU A 125 -21.18 -6.21 23.50
N ALA A 126 -22.01 -6.13 24.53
CA ALA A 126 -22.85 -7.24 24.95
C ALA A 126 -24.00 -7.46 23.96
N ASP A 127 -24.63 -8.63 24.00
CA ASP A 127 -25.85 -8.96 23.24
C ASP A 127 -27.10 -8.17 23.71
N ILE A 128 -26.93 -6.97 24.29
CA ILE A 128 -27.96 -6.06 24.79
C ILE A 128 -28.74 -5.39 23.62
N ALA A 129 -28.27 -5.54 22.38
CA ALA A 129 -29.13 -5.36 21.20
C ALA A 129 -30.25 -6.42 21.06
N ARG A 130 -30.29 -7.44 21.95
CA ARG A 130 -31.34 -8.47 22.07
C ARG A 130 -31.89 -8.63 23.49
N CYS A 131 -31.12 -8.27 24.52
CA CYS A 131 -31.64 -8.11 25.88
C CYS A 131 -32.00 -6.63 26.08
N GLU A 132 -33.29 -6.30 26.09
CA GLU A 132 -33.87 -4.93 26.09
C GLU A 132 -33.62 -4.11 27.39
N ILE A 133 -32.50 -4.36 28.08
CA ILE A 133 -32.10 -3.68 29.32
C ILE A 133 -31.79 -2.21 28.99
N PRO A 134 -32.55 -1.24 29.54
CA PRO A 134 -32.28 0.17 29.30
C PRO A 134 -30.90 0.59 29.84
N GLN A 135 -30.25 1.53 29.15
CA GLN A 135 -28.92 2.04 29.54
C GLN A 135 -28.87 2.52 31.00
N TRP A 136 -29.96 3.07 31.53
CA TRP A 136 -30.03 3.53 32.92
C TRP A 136 -30.03 2.37 33.93
N VAL A 137 -30.70 1.23 33.64
CA VAL A 137 -30.66 0.01 34.48
C VAL A 137 -29.25 -0.55 34.53
N PHE A 138 -28.59 -0.64 33.37
CA PHE A 138 -27.20 -1.11 33.28
C PHE A 138 -26.23 -0.20 34.05
N LEU A 139 -26.46 1.12 34.06
CA LEU A 139 -25.66 2.08 34.83
C LEU A 139 -25.97 2.06 36.33
N ALA A 140 -27.22 1.80 36.73
CA ALA A 140 -27.60 1.60 38.13
C ALA A 140 -26.94 0.35 38.71
N MET A 141 -27.05 -0.79 38.02
CA MET A 141 -26.35 -2.04 38.36
C MET A 141 -24.84 -1.83 38.57
N LEU A 142 -24.17 -1.09 37.66
CA LEU A 142 -22.74 -0.79 37.77
C LEU A 142 -22.37 0.14 38.94
N LYS A 143 -23.33 0.86 39.52
CA LYS A 143 -23.15 1.80 40.63
C LYS A 143 -23.46 1.16 41.99
N GLU A 144 -24.43 0.26 42.03
CA GLU A 144 -24.87 -0.46 43.23
C GLU A 144 -23.97 -1.67 43.55
N ASP A 145 -23.53 -2.38 42.51
CA ASP A 145 -22.62 -3.51 42.64
C ASP A 145 -21.19 -3.03 42.92
N LYS A 146 -20.81 -3.02 44.21
CA LYS A 146 -19.51 -2.49 44.69
C LYS A 146 -18.30 -3.15 44.03
N GLU A 147 -18.37 -4.43 43.65
CA GLU A 147 -17.28 -5.09 42.93
C GLU A 147 -17.17 -4.54 41.49
N LEU A 148 -18.27 -4.47 40.75
CA LEU A 148 -18.27 -3.91 39.40
C LEU A 148 -17.87 -2.42 39.40
N ALA A 149 -18.35 -1.65 40.37
CA ALA A 149 -17.97 -0.26 40.58
C ALA A 149 -16.45 -0.10 40.80
N SER A 150 -15.83 -0.95 41.63
CA SER A 150 -14.37 -0.93 41.85
C SER A 150 -13.55 -1.25 40.58
N LEU A 151 -14.15 -1.97 39.63
CA LEU A 151 -13.54 -2.29 38.32
C LEU A 151 -13.78 -1.19 37.27
N MET A 152 -14.67 -0.23 37.51
CA MET A 152 -14.88 0.93 36.64
C MET A 152 -13.76 1.96 36.79
N ARG A 153 -12.68 1.78 36.00
CA ARG A 153 -11.62 2.77 35.89
C ARG A 153 -12.17 4.12 35.38
N GLU A 154 -12.16 5.13 36.24
CA GLU A 154 -12.47 6.50 35.84
C GLU A 154 -11.52 7.01 34.74
N ARG A 155 -12.00 7.91 33.87
CA ARG A 155 -11.13 8.57 32.89
C ARG A 155 -10.22 9.55 33.61
N LYS A 156 -8.93 9.22 33.74
CA LYS A 156 -7.93 10.14 34.28
C LYS A 156 -7.84 11.41 33.44
N ARG A 157 -8.35 12.52 33.95
CA ARG A 157 -8.22 13.87 33.37
C ARG A 157 -7.01 14.60 33.98
N GLY A 158 -6.59 15.71 33.37
CA GLY A 158 -5.43 16.48 33.84
C GLY A 158 -4.06 15.93 33.43
N LYS A 159 -2.99 16.43 34.08
CA LYS A 159 -1.58 16.16 33.75
C LYS A 159 -1.24 14.65 33.76
N TRP A 160 -0.26 14.26 32.96
CA TRP A 160 0.30 12.89 32.95
C TRP A 160 1.33 12.73 34.07
N SER A 161 1.20 11.68 34.88
CA SER A 161 2.21 11.32 35.90
C SER A 161 3.44 10.67 35.24
N ASP A 162 4.53 10.46 35.98
CA ASP A 162 5.76 9.88 35.42
C ASP A 162 5.68 8.36 35.25
N GLU A 163 4.95 7.67 36.12
CA GLU A 163 4.64 6.25 36.01
C GLU A 163 3.76 5.98 34.77
N GLU A 164 2.82 6.88 34.43
CA GLU A 164 2.03 6.78 33.20
C GLU A 164 2.89 6.96 31.94
N LYS A 165 3.92 7.83 31.99
CA LYS A 165 4.87 8.03 30.87
C LYS A 165 5.77 6.81 30.71
N GLU A 166 6.27 6.25 31.81
CA GLU A 166 7.12 5.05 31.81
C GLU A 166 6.33 3.81 31.34
N HIS A 167 5.09 3.64 31.81
CA HIS A 167 4.18 2.58 31.36
C HIS A 167 3.83 2.74 29.87
N LEU A 168 3.64 3.98 29.38
CA LEU A 168 3.45 4.26 27.96
C LEU A 168 4.68 3.84 27.14
N ILE A 169 5.90 4.15 27.59
CA ILE A 169 7.15 3.70 26.96
C ILE A 169 7.17 2.17 26.87
N LYS A 170 6.99 1.48 28.00
CA LYS A 170 6.97 0.01 28.10
C LYS A 170 5.94 -0.63 27.14
N LEU A 171 4.75 -0.03 26.99
CA LEU A 171 3.73 -0.49 26.04
C LEU A 171 4.07 -0.23 24.56
N THR A 172 4.90 0.77 24.25
CA THR A 172 5.33 1.06 22.87
C THR A 172 6.59 0.32 22.44
N HIS A 173 7.60 0.22 23.31
CA HIS A 173 8.94 -0.30 22.98
C HIS A 173 8.89 -1.75 22.47
N ASN A 174 8.02 -2.58 23.05
CA ASN A 174 7.88 -3.99 22.72
C ASN A 174 6.84 -4.29 21.61
N ARG A 175 6.34 -3.30 20.87
CA ARG A 175 5.22 -3.50 19.93
C ARG A 175 5.52 -3.09 18.49
N ARG A 176 5.49 -4.09 17.60
CA ARG A 176 5.41 -4.00 16.11
C ARG A 176 4.46 -2.89 15.61
N ARG A 177 3.36 -2.63 16.35
CA ARG A 177 2.32 -1.63 16.04
C ARG A 177 1.71 -1.03 17.32
N ILE A 178 1.55 0.29 17.34
CA ILE A 178 0.95 1.04 18.44
C ILE A 178 -0.58 1.13 18.25
N ASN A 179 -1.33 0.20 18.83
CA ASN A 179 -2.78 0.28 18.93
C ASN A 179 -3.16 1.32 20.02
N ILE A 180 -3.59 2.51 19.60
CA ILE A 180 -3.84 3.65 20.49
C ILE A 180 -5.07 3.40 21.38
N GLU A 181 -6.13 2.78 20.88
CA GLU A 181 -7.33 2.48 21.71
C GLU A 181 -7.00 1.48 22.82
N SER A 182 -6.22 0.44 22.50
CA SER A 182 -5.74 -0.56 23.46
C SER A 182 -4.87 0.05 24.55
N ILE A 183 -3.95 0.96 24.19
CA ILE A 183 -3.08 1.64 25.15
C ILE A 183 -3.89 2.63 25.99
N ALA A 184 -4.83 3.36 25.40
CA ALA A 184 -5.75 4.25 26.13
C ALA A 184 -6.60 3.50 27.16
N ARG A 185 -7.14 2.32 26.80
CA ARG A 185 -7.81 1.41 27.76
C ARG A 185 -6.88 0.91 28.86
N GLN A 186 -5.66 0.50 28.52
CA GLN A 186 -4.69 -0.02 29.51
C GLN A 186 -4.26 1.05 30.53
N ILE A 187 -4.04 2.30 30.11
CA ILE A 187 -3.59 3.41 30.98
C ILE A 187 -4.77 4.13 31.67
N GLY A 188 -6.00 4.04 31.15
CA GLY A 188 -7.19 4.75 31.67
C GLY A 188 -7.32 6.19 31.16
N ARG A 189 -6.76 6.47 29.97
CA ARG A 189 -6.73 7.80 29.33
C ARG A 189 -7.63 7.82 28.08
N GLU A 190 -7.71 8.97 27.42
CA GLU A 190 -8.40 9.11 26.13
C GLU A 190 -7.43 8.91 24.96
N PRO A 191 -7.85 8.28 23.83
CA PRO A 191 -6.97 8.00 22.69
C PRO A 191 -6.20 9.22 22.18
N ASP A 192 -6.83 10.40 22.10
CA ASP A 192 -6.17 11.62 21.65
C ASP A 192 -5.18 12.22 22.66
N SER A 193 -5.39 11.98 23.96
CA SER A 193 -4.40 12.31 24.99
C SER A 193 -3.16 11.40 24.86
N VAL A 194 -3.36 10.10 24.63
CA VAL A 194 -2.27 9.14 24.35
C VAL A 194 -1.53 9.51 23.07
N ARG A 195 -2.26 9.75 21.97
CA ARG A 195 -1.74 10.18 20.66
C ARG A 195 -0.90 11.45 20.76
N SER A 196 -1.38 12.44 21.51
CA SER A 196 -0.69 13.70 21.75
C SER A 196 0.56 13.52 22.61
N ARG A 197 0.48 12.69 23.66
CA ARG A 197 1.64 12.38 24.52
C ARG A 197 2.73 11.65 23.75
N LEU A 198 2.37 10.67 22.92
CA LEU A 198 3.32 9.95 22.06
C LEU A 198 4.01 10.87 21.05
N ARG A 199 3.28 11.77 20.39
CA ARG A 199 3.88 12.79 19.50
C ARG A 199 4.88 13.69 20.24
N LEU A 200 4.54 14.14 21.45
CA LEU A 200 5.42 14.99 22.26
C LEU A 200 6.67 14.24 22.72
N MET A 201 6.56 12.96 23.07
CA MET A 201 7.69 12.12 23.47
C MET A 201 8.60 11.78 22.27
N ALA A 202 8.03 11.46 21.10
CA ALA A 202 8.79 11.28 19.87
C ALA A 202 9.54 12.58 19.47
N LYS A 203 8.88 13.75 19.57
CA LYS A 203 9.55 15.04 19.35
C LYS A 203 10.69 15.28 20.34
N LYS A 204 10.53 14.90 21.62
CA LYS A 204 11.61 15.03 22.62
C LYS A 204 12.78 14.11 22.30
N MET A 205 12.54 12.83 22.00
CA MET A 205 13.59 11.88 21.61
C MET A 205 14.31 12.30 20.33
N SER A 206 13.61 12.87 19.35
CA SER A 206 14.21 13.44 18.12
C SER A 206 15.11 14.66 18.38
N VAL A 207 14.96 15.35 19.51
CA VAL A 207 15.86 16.45 19.92
C VAL A 207 17.01 15.92 20.78
N GLU A 208 16.76 14.89 21.59
CA GLU A 208 17.76 14.29 22.50
C GLU A 208 18.75 13.35 21.77
N LEU A 209 18.34 12.71 20.67
CA LEU A 209 19.20 11.86 19.83
C LEU A 209 19.99 12.65 18.77
N GLY A 210 19.77 13.96 18.65
CA GLY A 210 20.33 14.79 17.58
C GLY A 210 19.72 14.52 16.21
N ASN A 211 20.01 15.40 15.25
CA ASN A 211 19.49 15.32 13.87
C ASN A 211 20.28 14.32 12.99
N GLU A 212 21.16 13.48 13.57
CA GLU A 212 21.87 12.41 12.86
C GLU A 212 21.00 11.19 12.56
N ALA A 213 19.79 11.12 13.14
CA ALA A 213 18.74 10.21 12.69
C ALA A 213 18.22 10.67 11.31
N VAL A 214 18.98 10.32 10.26
CA VAL A 214 18.84 10.77 8.86
C VAL A 214 17.36 10.87 8.43
N SER A 215 16.82 12.08 8.53
CA SER A 215 15.57 12.42 7.87
C SER A 215 15.91 12.61 6.40
N PHE A 216 15.57 11.61 5.57
CA PHE A 216 15.55 11.78 4.12
C PHE A 216 14.60 12.95 3.79
N SER A 217 15.16 14.14 3.63
CA SER A 217 14.44 15.28 3.08
C SER A 217 14.06 14.93 1.65
N VAL A 218 12.81 15.19 1.26
CA VAL A 218 12.33 14.84 -0.07
C VAL A 218 13.14 15.56 -1.16
N GLU A 219 13.69 16.73 -0.81
CA GLU A 219 14.59 17.57 -1.61
C GLU A 219 15.97 16.93 -1.87
N SER A 220 16.41 15.97 -1.04
CA SER A 220 17.70 15.28 -1.21
C SER A 220 17.64 14.11 -2.20
N LEU A 221 16.45 13.66 -2.60
CA LEU A 221 16.26 12.44 -3.42
C LEU A 221 16.32 12.69 -4.93
N ASP A 222 16.48 13.95 -5.35
CA ASP A 222 16.62 14.36 -6.76
C ASP A 222 18.08 14.65 -7.17
N GLY A 223 19.03 14.57 -6.23
CA GLY A 223 20.46 14.61 -6.54
C GLY A 223 20.97 13.28 -7.10
N ASP A 224 22.19 13.27 -7.62
CA ASP A 224 22.88 12.02 -7.98
C ASP A 224 23.29 11.22 -6.74
N LEU A 225 23.40 9.89 -6.89
CA LEU A 225 23.84 9.01 -5.80
C LEU A 225 25.28 9.30 -5.39
N GLY A 226 25.54 9.28 -4.08
CA GLY A 226 26.91 9.26 -3.56
C GLY A 226 27.63 7.98 -3.96
N ASN A 227 28.96 8.05 -4.13
CA ASN A 227 29.79 6.87 -4.48
C ASN A 227 29.59 5.68 -3.54
N GLU A 228 29.32 5.93 -2.25
CA GLU A 228 28.98 4.91 -1.25
C GLU A 228 27.61 4.26 -1.52
N GLU A 229 26.57 5.06 -1.77
CA GLU A 229 25.23 4.54 -2.11
C GLU A 229 25.27 3.71 -3.40
N GLN A 230 25.99 4.17 -4.42
CA GLN A 230 26.16 3.46 -5.68
C GLN A 230 26.91 2.13 -5.47
N SER A 231 27.98 2.12 -4.65
CA SER A 231 28.70 0.89 -4.30
C SER A 231 27.83 -0.11 -3.52
N ILE A 232 27.00 0.38 -2.59
CA ILE A 232 26.03 -0.44 -1.84
C ILE A 232 24.97 -1.02 -2.79
N LEU A 233 24.47 -0.21 -3.72
CA LEU A 233 23.47 -0.60 -4.71
C LEU A 233 24.00 -1.68 -5.67
N GLU A 234 25.22 -1.50 -6.19
CA GLU A 234 25.90 -2.49 -7.02
C GLU A 234 26.14 -3.80 -6.28
N ALA A 235 26.73 -3.76 -5.08
CA ALA A 235 27.00 -4.95 -4.27
C ALA A 235 25.72 -5.73 -3.93
N ARG A 236 24.62 -5.03 -3.61
CA ARG A 236 23.30 -5.66 -3.38
C ARG A 236 22.72 -6.27 -4.65
N MET A 237 22.84 -5.60 -5.80
CA MET A 237 22.35 -6.16 -7.06
C MET A 237 23.15 -7.38 -7.50
N CYS A 238 24.48 -7.33 -7.37
CA CYS A 238 25.35 -8.49 -7.57
C CYS A 238 24.90 -9.66 -6.69
N HIS A 239 24.69 -9.45 -5.39
CA HIS A 239 24.25 -10.49 -4.46
C HIS A 239 22.93 -11.17 -4.88
N VAL A 240 21.91 -10.38 -5.25
CA VAL A 240 20.61 -10.91 -5.70
C VAL A 240 20.77 -11.72 -6.98
N ILE A 241 21.49 -11.19 -7.97
CA ILE A 241 21.74 -11.84 -9.26
C ILE A 241 22.51 -13.15 -9.07
N ASP A 242 23.67 -13.12 -8.40
CA ASP A 242 24.47 -14.31 -8.08
C ASP A 242 23.65 -15.37 -7.36
N GLY A 243 22.84 -14.95 -6.39
CA GLY A 243 21.96 -15.83 -5.64
C GLY A 243 20.92 -16.54 -6.51
N MET A 244 20.39 -15.86 -7.51
CA MET A 244 19.46 -16.42 -8.50
C MET A 244 20.18 -17.32 -9.52
N LEU A 245 21.33 -16.91 -10.03
CA LEU A 245 22.16 -17.68 -10.97
C LEU A 245 22.64 -19.02 -10.39
N LYS A 246 22.95 -19.05 -9.08
CA LYS A 246 23.36 -20.25 -8.35
C LYS A 246 22.19 -21.21 -8.12
N LYS A 247 20.96 -20.70 -8.00
CA LYS A 247 19.73 -21.47 -7.75
C LYS A 247 19.06 -21.91 -9.07
N ARG A 248 19.81 -22.70 -9.86
CA ARG A 248 19.43 -23.18 -11.21
C ARG A 248 18.20 -24.09 -11.25
N ASP A 249 17.67 -24.51 -10.09
CA ASP A 249 16.40 -25.20 -9.92
C ASP A 249 15.18 -24.28 -10.00
N LEU A 250 15.35 -22.96 -9.81
CA LEU A 250 14.26 -21.97 -9.71
C LEU A 250 13.99 -21.18 -11.01
N VAL A 251 14.60 -21.59 -12.12
CA VAL A 251 14.53 -20.93 -13.44
C VAL A 251 14.36 -21.97 -14.56
N THR A 252 13.69 -21.59 -15.64
CA THR A 252 13.50 -22.45 -16.83
C THR A 252 14.79 -22.63 -17.63
N THR A 253 14.78 -23.51 -18.64
CA THR A 253 15.93 -23.71 -19.53
C THR A 253 16.19 -22.50 -20.44
N GLN A 254 15.15 -21.82 -20.94
CA GLN A 254 15.29 -20.56 -21.68
C GLN A 254 15.96 -19.49 -20.79
N TRP A 255 15.47 -19.31 -19.57
CA TRP A 255 16.09 -18.35 -18.63
C TRP A 255 17.53 -18.72 -18.26
N LYS A 256 17.90 -20.00 -18.15
CA LYS A 256 19.31 -20.40 -17.95
C LYS A 256 20.22 -19.94 -19.09
N ALA A 257 19.76 -20.06 -20.33
CA ALA A 257 20.52 -19.62 -21.51
C ALA A 257 20.69 -18.09 -21.53
N ILE A 258 19.58 -17.35 -21.41
CA ILE A 258 19.57 -15.87 -21.38
C ILE A 258 20.48 -15.35 -20.26
N LEU A 259 20.31 -15.87 -19.04
CA LEU A 259 21.05 -15.39 -17.87
C LEU A 259 22.55 -15.72 -17.93
N SER A 260 22.94 -16.83 -18.58
CA SER A 260 24.34 -17.21 -18.75
C SER A 260 25.05 -16.44 -19.88
N ALA A 261 24.32 -15.65 -20.70
CA ALA A 261 24.90 -14.88 -21.80
C ALA A 261 25.60 -13.58 -21.37
N LYS A 262 25.55 -13.23 -20.08
CA LYS A 262 26.23 -12.08 -19.46
C LYS A 262 26.74 -12.46 -18.08
N SER A 263 27.82 -11.80 -17.62
CA SER A 263 28.24 -11.89 -16.22
C SER A 263 27.29 -11.11 -15.29
N THR A 264 27.41 -11.33 -13.98
CA THR A 264 26.65 -10.60 -12.96
C THR A 264 26.86 -9.09 -13.09
N GLU A 265 28.11 -8.65 -13.25
CA GLU A 265 28.52 -7.25 -13.39
C GLU A 265 27.94 -6.63 -14.67
N ALA A 266 27.97 -7.37 -15.78
CA ALA A 266 27.37 -6.94 -17.04
C ALA A 266 25.83 -6.80 -16.95
N TRP A 267 25.16 -7.63 -16.16
CA TRP A 267 23.73 -7.44 -15.84
C TRP A 267 23.50 -6.20 -14.98
N VAL A 268 24.29 -5.99 -13.91
CA VAL A 268 24.20 -4.79 -13.05
C VAL A 268 24.40 -3.51 -13.86
N ALA A 269 25.45 -3.46 -14.69
CA ALA A 269 25.73 -2.34 -15.59
C ALA A 269 24.64 -2.13 -16.66
N THR A 270 23.90 -3.17 -17.05
CA THR A 270 22.73 -3.02 -17.95
C THR A 270 21.50 -2.47 -17.20
N ILE A 271 21.26 -2.92 -15.96
CA ILE A 271 20.00 -2.68 -15.24
C ILE A 271 20.01 -1.37 -14.43
N LEU A 272 21.11 -1.07 -13.72
CA LEU A 272 21.16 0.11 -12.84
C LEU A 272 20.94 1.44 -13.55
N PRO A 273 21.45 1.71 -14.78
CA PRO A 273 21.17 2.96 -15.48
C PRO A 273 19.67 3.22 -15.73
N LEU A 274 18.87 2.16 -15.83
CA LEU A 274 17.43 2.22 -16.15
C LEU A 274 16.52 2.41 -14.91
N ILE A 275 17.09 2.36 -13.70
CA ILE A 275 16.38 2.61 -12.45
C ILE A 275 16.43 4.12 -12.12
N PRO A 276 15.30 4.81 -11.90
CA PRO A 276 15.29 6.24 -11.57
C PRO A 276 16.01 6.55 -10.25
N THR A 277 16.67 7.70 -10.15
CA THR A 277 17.56 8.07 -9.02
C THR A 277 16.87 8.00 -7.66
N ARG A 278 15.64 8.50 -7.53
CA ARG A 278 14.80 8.33 -6.31
C ARG A 278 14.64 6.87 -5.88
N VAL A 279 14.54 5.94 -6.83
CA VAL A 279 14.41 4.49 -6.57
C VAL A 279 15.76 3.91 -6.16
N LYS A 280 16.86 4.36 -6.77
CA LYS A 280 18.23 3.98 -6.39
C LYS A 280 18.53 4.31 -4.93
N HIS A 281 18.24 5.53 -4.46
CA HIS A 281 18.41 5.89 -3.04
C HIS A 281 17.61 4.97 -2.11
N ILE A 282 16.34 4.67 -2.44
CA ILE A 282 15.50 3.73 -1.67
C ILE A 282 16.09 2.31 -1.64
N LEU A 283 16.70 1.85 -2.73
CA LEU A 283 17.36 0.54 -2.82
C LEU A 283 18.74 0.50 -2.14
N ALA A 284 19.43 1.64 -2.03
CA ALA A 284 20.74 1.82 -1.39
C ALA A 284 20.67 2.07 0.13
N ALA A 285 19.53 2.58 0.63
CA ALA A 285 19.31 2.93 2.04
C ALA A 285 19.72 1.84 3.07
N PRO A 286 19.96 2.19 4.35
CA PRO A 286 20.31 1.22 5.40
C PRO A 286 19.10 0.46 5.98
N SER A 287 17.86 0.81 5.60
CA SER A 287 16.62 0.20 6.09
C SER A 287 15.64 -0.11 4.95
N PRO A 288 14.82 -1.18 5.06
CA PRO A 288 13.95 -1.61 3.99
C PRO A 288 12.84 -0.59 3.69
N PRO A 289 12.45 -0.42 2.41
CA PRO A 289 11.46 0.57 2.00
C PRO A 289 10.13 0.47 2.75
N THR A 290 9.57 1.64 3.03
CA THR A 290 8.24 1.78 3.61
C THR A 290 7.19 2.04 2.53
N ALA A 291 5.95 1.76 2.90
CA ALA A 291 4.77 2.12 2.12
C ALA A 291 4.36 3.61 2.27
N ALA A 292 5.28 4.46 2.71
CA ALA A 292 5.26 5.92 2.49
C ALA A 292 6.18 6.26 1.30
N ASP A 293 7.39 5.72 1.28
CA ASP A 293 8.40 5.96 0.22
C ASP A 293 7.87 5.54 -1.16
N TRP A 294 7.18 4.39 -1.23
CA TRP A 294 6.44 3.96 -2.43
C TRP A 294 5.35 4.92 -2.93
N ARG A 295 4.94 5.93 -2.17
CA ARG A 295 3.99 6.98 -2.58
C ARG A 295 4.65 8.31 -2.92
N ASN A 296 5.95 8.44 -2.64
CA ASN A 296 6.78 9.60 -2.98
C ASN A 296 7.49 9.39 -4.33
N LEU A 297 7.43 8.16 -4.88
CA LEU A 297 7.84 7.81 -6.23
C LEU A 297 6.74 8.11 -7.25
N THR A 298 7.09 8.83 -8.31
CA THR A 298 6.19 9.16 -9.42
C THR A 298 5.81 7.92 -10.24
N TRP A 299 4.57 7.89 -10.74
CA TRP A 299 4.15 7.01 -11.81
C TRP A 299 4.45 7.65 -13.17
N GLN A 300 5.23 7.00 -14.02
CA GLN A 300 5.44 7.40 -15.41
C GLN A 300 4.36 6.77 -16.30
N ASP A 301 3.43 7.59 -16.78
CA ASP A 301 2.31 7.14 -17.63
C ASP A 301 2.77 7.09 -19.09
N THR A 302 3.36 5.96 -19.50
CA THR A 302 4.07 5.82 -20.77
C THR A 302 3.86 4.45 -21.43
N SER A 303 3.95 4.41 -22.77
CA SER A 303 3.93 3.18 -23.58
C SER A 303 5.26 2.42 -23.59
N ARG A 304 6.31 2.97 -22.96
CA ARG A 304 7.62 2.32 -22.76
C ARG A 304 7.51 1.07 -21.89
N PHE A 305 8.43 0.13 -22.09
CA PHE A 305 8.55 -1.04 -21.23
C PHE A 305 9.05 -0.65 -19.83
N GLY A 306 8.75 -1.46 -18.82
CA GLY A 306 9.26 -1.18 -17.47
C GLY A 306 8.82 -2.14 -16.38
N VAL A 307 9.37 -1.92 -15.18
CA VAL A 307 8.99 -2.59 -13.94
C VAL A 307 8.30 -1.58 -13.03
N TYR A 308 7.22 -2.00 -12.35
CA TYR A 308 6.46 -1.16 -11.45
C TYR A 308 6.14 -1.86 -10.13
N ALA A 309 5.96 -1.03 -9.11
CA ALA A 309 5.31 -1.37 -7.86
C ALA A 309 3.81 -1.03 -7.93
N TRP A 310 2.96 -1.91 -7.41
CA TRP A 310 1.56 -1.63 -7.11
C TRP A 310 1.30 -1.87 -5.61
N LEU A 311 1.22 -0.77 -4.87
CA LEU A 311 0.96 -0.75 -3.43
C LEU A 311 -0.55 -0.75 -3.17
N LEU A 312 -1.10 -1.92 -2.91
CA LEU A 312 -2.51 -2.13 -2.60
C LEU A 312 -2.81 -1.93 -1.11
N LYS A 313 -4.04 -1.48 -0.80
CA LYS A 313 -4.59 -1.39 0.55
C LYS A 313 -5.77 -2.35 0.73
N ARG A 314 -6.00 -2.82 1.94
CA ARG A 314 -7.27 -3.49 2.30
C ARG A 314 -8.44 -2.50 2.19
N GLY A 315 -9.56 -2.93 1.64
CA GLY A 315 -10.79 -2.14 1.55
C GLY A 315 -11.42 -1.88 2.92
N GLY A 316 -12.14 -0.76 3.06
CA GLY A 316 -12.68 -0.25 4.33
C GLY A 316 -13.89 -1.02 4.91
N SER A 317 -14.17 -2.25 4.48
CA SER A 317 -15.31 -3.03 4.93
C SER A 317 -15.10 -3.66 6.32
N GLY A 318 -15.32 -2.85 7.37
CA GLY A 318 -15.69 -3.27 8.73
C GLY A 318 -14.65 -3.98 9.60
N SER A 319 -13.61 -4.59 9.03
CA SER A 319 -12.59 -5.37 9.76
C SER A 319 -11.56 -4.47 10.49
N LEU A 320 -12.00 -3.76 11.55
CA LEU A 320 -11.19 -2.91 12.45
C LEU A 320 -10.18 -3.68 13.32
N ASN A 321 -9.35 -4.54 12.72
CA ASN A 321 -8.26 -5.25 13.39
C ASN A 321 -6.90 -4.64 12.97
N PRO A 322 -6.32 -3.70 13.74
CA PRO A 322 -5.05 -3.04 13.40
C PRO A 322 -3.82 -3.97 13.46
N LEU A 323 -3.98 -5.21 13.93
CA LEU A 323 -2.93 -6.24 13.86
C LEU A 323 -2.81 -6.83 12.45
N ARG A 324 -3.85 -6.74 11.61
CA ARG A 324 -3.81 -7.24 10.22
C ARG A 324 -2.97 -6.32 9.34
N VAL A 325 -2.19 -6.91 8.43
CA VAL A 325 -1.41 -6.12 7.47
C VAL A 325 -2.36 -5.42 6.49
N GLU A 326 -2.32 -4.09 6.50
CA GLU A 326 -3.24 -3.25 5.71
C GLU A 326 -2.76 -3.03 4.27
N LYS A 327 -1.47 -3.23 4.01
CA LYS A 327 -0.77 -2.81 2.80
C LYS A 327 -0.04 -3.99 2.18
N TYR A 328 -0.16 -4.15 0.87
CA TYR A 328 0.48 -5.22 0.12
C TYR A 328 1.24 -4.65 -1.08
N LEU A 329 2.45 -5.15 -1.32
CA LEU A 329 3.23 -4.79 -2.50
C LEU A 329 3.15 -5.91 -3.54
N TYR A 330 2.76 -5.56 -4.75
CA TYR A 330 2.96 -6.36 -5.94
C TYR A 330 4.05 -5.69 -6.80
N ILE A 331 4.98 -6.46 -7.32
CA ILE A 331 5.95 -6.03 -8.35
C ILE A 331 5.54 -6.71 -9.65
N GLY A 332 5.54 -5.96 -10.75
CA GLY A 332 5.14 -6.47 -12.05
C GLY A 332 5.93 -5.88 -13.21
N SER A 333 6.04 -6.65 -14.29
CA SER A 333 6.55 -6.21 -15.59
C SER A 333 5.44 -5.67 -16.48
N ALA A 334 5.80 -4.68 -17.30
CA ALA A 334 5.00 -4.07 -18.33
C ALA A 334 5.68 -4.30 -19.69
N THR A 335 5.51 -5.50 -20.23
CA THR A 335 6.21 -6.02 -21.44
C THR A 335 5.30 -6.18 -22.66
N LYS A 336 4.06 -5.69 -22.62
CA LYS A 336 3.19 -5.64 -23.81
C LYS A 336 3.59 -4.45 -24.68
N TYR A 337 4.08 -4.73 -25.89
CA TYR A 337 4.44 -3.73 -26.90
C TYR A 337 3.27 -2.77 -27.19
N GLY A 338 3.58 -1.53 -27.56
CA GLY A 338 2.62 -0.44 -27.81
C GLY A 338 1.87 0.10 -26.57
N HIS A 339 1.80 -0.66 -25.48
CA HIS A 339 1.00 -0.32 -24.30
C HIS A 339 1.81 0.00 -23.05
N GLY A 340 2.94 -0.68 -22.84
CA GLY A 340 3.89 -0.40 -21.77
C GLY A 340 3.29 -0.27 -20.37
N LEU A 341 3.87 0.64 -19.58
CA LEU A 341 3.45 0.95 -18.22
C LEU A 341 1.99 1.45 -18.17
N PHE A 342 1.60 2.41 -19.01
CA PHE A 342 0.26 2.98 -19.08
C PHE A 342 -0.82 1.90 -19.21
N GLY A 343 -0.75 1.07 -20.25
CA GLY A 343 -1.74 0.04 -20.51
C GLY A 343 -1.75 -1.05 -19.44
N ARG A 344 -0.63 -1.28 -18.75
CA ARG A 344 -0.53 -2.21 -17.62
C ARG A 344 -1.19 -1.67 -16.36
N ALA A 345 -1.08 -0.37 -16.07
CA ALA A 345 -1.83 0.26 -14.99
C ALA A 345 -3.34 0.31 -15.30
N LEU A 346 -3.73 0.55 -16.56
CA LEU A 346 -5.11 0.45 -17.01
C LEU A 346 -5.67 -0.96 -16.77
N GLN A 347 -4.96 -2.00 -17.23
CA GLN A 347 -5.30 -3.41 -17.06
C GLN A 347 -5.58 -3.79 -15.58
N HIS A 348 -4.79 -3.25 -14.66
CA HIS A 348 -4.94 -3.50 -13.22
C HIS A 348 -6.08 -2.69 -12.57
N ARG A 349 -6.35 -1.48 -13.05
CA ARG A 349 -7.46 -0.63 -12.57
C ARG A 349 -8.81 -1.17 -13.03
N GLU A 350 -8.91 -1.51 -14.31
CA GLU A 350 -10.11 -2.08 -14.90
C GLU A 350 -10.44 -3.44 -14.29
N ARG A 351 -11.74 -3.71 -14.09
CA ARG A 351 -12.21 -5.07 -13.92
C ARG A 351 -12.45 -5.64 -15.30
N HIS A 352 -11.52 -6.47 -15.79
CA HIS A 352 -11.87 -7.47 -16.78
C HIS A 352 -13.11 -8.28 -16.30
N GLY A 353 -13.88 -8.81 -17.25
CA GLY A 353 -15.19 -9.42 -16.98
C GLY A 353 -15.15 -10.56 -15.96
N ARG A 354 -16.33 -10.96 -15.47
CA ARG A 354 -16.49 -11.91 -14.34
C ARG A 354 -15.68 -13.21 -14.44
N ASN A 355 -15.29 -13.61 -15.66
CA ASN A 355 -14.74 -14.93 -15.97
C ASN A 355 -13.19 -14.98 -16.04
N SER A 356 -12.48 -13.85 -16.23
CA SER A 356 -11.02 -13.84 -16.34
C SER A 356 -10.33 -13.83 -14.98
N GLY A 357 -10.53 -14.88 -14.19
CA GLY A 357 -10.10 -15.00 -12.79
C GLY A 357 -8.60 -15.24 -12.60
N SER A 358 -7.76 -14.24 -12.90
CA SER A 358 -6.30 -14.33 -12.74
C SER A 358 -5.86 -14.70 -11.32
N SER A 359 -4.67 -15.30 -11.18
CA SER A 359 -4.10 -15.64 -9.86
C SER A 359 -3.97 -14.41 -8.94
N LEU A 360 -3.64 -13.25 -9.53
CA LEU A 360 -3.55 -11.97 -8.82
C LEU A 360 -4.94 -11.44 -8.44
N ASP A 361 -5.93 -11.50 -9.35
CA ASP A 361 -7.32 -11.14 -9.09
C ASP A 361 -7.90 -11.90 -7.91
N ASN A 362 -7.65 -13.22 -7.86
CA ASN A 362 -8.15 -14.07 -6.80
C ASN A 362 -7.46 -13.76 -5.47
N ARG A 363 -6.15 -13.47 -5.45
CA ARG A 363 -5.44 -13.00 -4.25
C ARG A 363 -5.91 -11.62 -3.77
N ILE A 364 -6.18 -10.69 -4.69
CA ILE A 364 -6.76 -9.37 -4.40
C ILE A 364 -8.14 -9.53 -3.74
N LYS A 365 -9.02 -10.37 -4.31
CA LYS A 365 -10.35 -10.68 -3.75
C LYS A 365 -10.25 -11.34 -2.37
N GLN A 366 -9.48 -12.43 -2.24
CA GLN A 366 -9.28 -13.19 -1.00
C GLN A 366 -8.73 -12.33 0.15
N ARG A 367 -7.76 -11.46 -0.13
CA ARG A 367 -7.16 -10.56 0.87
C ARG A 367 -8.01 -9.30 1.11
N GLY A 368 -9.11 -9.11 0.38
CA GLY A 368 -10.01 -7.95 0.51
C GLY A 368 -9.35 -6.64 0.09
N LEU A 369 -8.52 -6.66 -0.96
CA LEU A 369 -7.73 -5.51 -1.40
C LEU A 369 -8.50 -4.63 -2.39
N SER A 370 -8.38 -3.31 -2.22
CA SER A 370 -9.06 -2.31 -3.03
C SER A 370 -8.14 -1.77 -4.13
N ARG A 371 -8.40 -2.22 -5.37
CA ARG A 371 -7.74 -1.72 -6.59
C ARG A 371 -7.86 -0.20 -6.75
N ALA A 372 -9.04 0.35 -6.47
CA ALA A 372 -9.34 1.78 -6.57
C ALA A 372 -8.53 2.67 -5.59
N THR A 373 -7.92 2.07 -4.56
CA THR A 373 -7.01 2.76 -3.62
C THR A 373 -5.56 2.29 -3.72
N GLY A 374 -5.23 1.50 -4.75
CA GLY A 374 -3.89 1.01 -5.02
C GLY A 374 -3.04 2.09 -5.70
N TYR A 375 -1.83 2.31 -5.21
CA TYR A 375 -0.88 3.29 -5.73
C TYR A 375 0.12 2.61 -6.67
N PHE A 376 0.41 3.20 -7.83
CA PHE A 376 1.41 2.70 -8.77
C PHE A 376 2.66 3.58 -8.69
N ALA A 377 3.84 2.95 -8.71
CA ALA A 377 5.13 3.63 -8.76
C ALA A 377 6.03 2.95 -9.80
N THR A 378 6.76 3.75 -10.57
CA THR A 378 7.69 3.24 -11.58
C THR A 378 9.04 2.91 -10.93
N LEU A 379 9.58 1.71 -11.21
CA LEU A 379 10.86 1.23 -10.66
C LEU A 379 11.98 1.13 -11.70
N LEU A 380 11.62 0.85 -12.96
CA LEU A 380 12.53 0.81 -14.11
C LEU A 380 11.75 1.17 -15.37
N VAL A 381 12.37 1.89 -16.31
CA VAL A 381 11.82 2.19 -17.64
C VAL A 381 12.85 1.91 -18.72
N THR A 382 12.44 1.35 -19.85
CA THR A 382 13.32 1.16 -21.02
C THR A 382 12.52 1.10 -22.33
N GLU A 383 13.22 1.21 -23.45
CA GLU A 383 12.72 0.97 -24.81
C GLU A 383 13.49 -0.18 -25.46
N ALA A 384 12.96 -0.70 -26.57
CA ALA A 384 13.77 -1.49 -27.48
C ALA A 384 14.68 -0.56 -28.30
N ALA A 385 15.87 -1.02 -28.68
CA ALA A 385 16.81 -0.24 -29.49
C ALA A 385 16.29 0.02 -30.91
N SER A 386 15.40 -0.84 -31.41
CA SER A 386 14.71 -0.75 -32.68
C SER A 386 13.29 -1.30 -32.55
N LEU A 387 12.51 -1.27 -33.64
CA LEU A 387 11.21 -1.94 -33.71
C LEU A 387 11.32 -3.42 -34.14
N GLU A 388 12.54 -3.95 -34.29
CA GLU A 388 12.75 -5.34 -34.67
C GLU A 388 12.35 -6.31 -33.54
N ILE A 389 11.80 -7.46 -33.94
CA ILE A 389 11.32 -8.51 -33.01
C ILE A 389 12.46 -8.96 -32.06
N GLY A 390 13.70 -8.98 -32.55
CA GLY A 390 14.88 -9.32 -31.74
C GLY A 390 15.13 -8.32 -30.61
N ASP A 391 15.11 -7.02 -30.87
CA ASP A 391 15.35 -5.98 -29.85
C ASP A 391 14.15 -5.80 -28.91
N ILE A 392 12.92 -5.95 -29.42
CA ILE A 392 11.72 -6.04 -28.61
C ILE A 392 11.82 -7.23 -27.65
N THR A 393 12.36 -8.36 -28.08
CA THR A 393 12.55 -9.55 -27.22
C THR A 393 13.63 -9.31 -26.16
N LYS A 394 14.81 -8.80 -26.53
CA LYS A 394 15.88 -8.41 -25.57
C LYS A 394 15.38 -7.42 -24.51
N ALA A 395 14.56 -6.44 -24.90
CA ALA A 395 13.96 -5.48 -23.97
C ALA A 395 12.96 -6.15 -23.01
N ARG A 396 12.18 -7.12 -23.49
CA ARG A 396 11.26 -7.91 -22.65
C ARG A 396 11.99 -8.86 -21.69
N GLU A 397 13.09 -9.48 -22.13
CA GLU A 397 13.98 -10.29 -21.30
C GLU A 397 14.54 -9.47 -20.13
N LEU A 398 15.16 -8.32 -20.46
CA LEU A 398 15.73 -7.39 -19.49
C LEU A 398 14.70 -6.94 -18.43
N VAL A 399 13.48 -6.62 -18.87
CA VAL A 399 12.41 -6.15 -17.97
C VAL A 399 11.82 -7.27 -17.10
N VAL A 400 11.71 -8.51 -17.58
CA VAL A 400 11.26 -9.64 -16.73
C VAL A 400 12.37 -10.11 -15.78
N PHE A 401 13.64 -9.98 -16.16
CA PHE A 401 14.73 -10.24 -15.21
C PHE A 401 14.80 -9.16 -14.11
N ALA A 402 14.66 -7.88 -14.48
CA ALA A 402 14.53 -6.80 -13.50
C ALA A 402 13.27 -6.93 -12.61
N GLU A 403 12.14 -7.40 -13.15
CA GLU A 403 10.94 -7.76 -12.39
C GLU A 403 11.27 -8.81 -11.31
N ALA A 404 12.07 -9.82 -11.64
CA ALA A 404 12.48 -10.87 -10.71
C ALA A 404 13.45 -10.36 -9.63
N ILE A 405 14.50 -9.63 -10.01
CA ILE A 405 15.47 -9.01 -9.08
C ILE A 405 14.73 -8.11 -8.07
N LEU A 406 13.86 -7.22 -8.55
CA LEU A 406 13.11 -6.30 -7.69
C LEU A 406 12.01 -7.01 -6.87
N THR A 407 11.44 -8.11 -7.38
CA THR A 407 10.51 -8.96 -6.60
C THR A 407 11.19 -9.59 -5.39
N VAL A 408 12.45 -10.01 -5.55
CA VAL A 408 13.30 -10.57 -4.47
C VAL A 408 13.73 -9.47 -3.50
N TRP A 409 14.37 -8.41 -4.01
CA TRP A 409 14.94 -7.31 -3.22
C TRP A 409 13.91 -6.62 -2.31
N LEU A 410 12.66 -6.51 -2.78
CA LEU A 410 11.60 -5.77 -2.10
C LEU A 410 10.65 -6.67 -1.29
N GLU A 411 10.99 -7.96 -1.14
CA GLU A 411 10.18 -9.01 -0.53
C GLU A 411 8.72 -9.02 -1.00
N ALA A 412 8.54 -8.85 -2.31
CA ALA A 412 7.22 -8.82 -2.93
C ALA A 412 6.63 -10.21 -3.16
N LEU A 413 7.41 -11.28 -2.98
CA LEU A 413 6.92 -12.65 -2.89
C LEU A 413 5.94 -12.82 -1.72
N THR A 414 4.88 -13.58 -1.95
CA THR A 414 3.91 -13.89 -0.90
C THR A 414 4.45 -14.96 0.04
N GLU A 415 4.47 -14.71 1.35
CA GLU A 415 4.60 -15.80 2.33
C GLU A 415 3.47 -16.82 2.11
N THR A 416 3.83 -18.04 1.69
CA THR A 416 2.89 -19.11 1.33
C THR A 416 2.40 -19.88 2.56
N GLU A 417 1.74 -19.18 3.48
CA GLU A 417 1.26 -19.70 4.77
C GLU A 417 0.21 -20.83 4.68
N SER A 418 -0.38 -21.13 3.50
CA SER A 418 -1.64 -21.91 3.44
C SER A 418 -1.97 -22.65 2.12
N ALA A 419 -1.00 -23.04 1.28
CA ALA A 419 -1.30 -23.47 -0.11
C ALA A 419 -0.64 -24.77 -0.61
N GLY A 420 -0.43 -25.78 0.25
CA GLY A 420 -0.28 -27.20 -0.11
C GLY A 420 0.96 -27.64 -0.92
N ALA A 421 1.72 -26.73 -1.53
CA ALA A 421 2.90 -27.03 -2.35
C ALA A 421 4.20 -26.72 -1.56
N PRO A 422 4.81 -27.69 -0.87
CA PRO A 422 6.02 -27.46 -0.07
C PRO A 422 7.20 -26.98 -0.91
N SER A 423 7.28 -27.40 -2.18
CA SER A 423 8.28 -26.92 -3.16
C SER A 423 8.25 -25.41 -3.36
N ARG A 424 7.07 -24.80 -3.52
CA ARG A 424 6.92 -23.34 -3.68
C ARG A 424 7.23 -22.58 -2.38
N ALA A 425 6.90 -23.15 -1.23
CA ALA A 425 7.28 -22.56 0.05
C ALA A 425 8.81 -22.56 0.23
N GLU A 426 9.48 -23.62 -0.23
CA GLU A 426 10.93 -23.71 -0.23
C GLU A 426 11.60 -22.79 -1.26
N GLU A 427 11.09 -22.72 -2.50
CA GLU A 427 11.46 -21.70 -3.50
C GLU A 427 11.37 -20.29 -2.90
N HIS A 428 10.23 -19.96 -2.30
CA HIS A 428 10.02 -18.64 -1.69
C HIS A 428 11.02 -18.39 -0.55
N ARG A 429 11.26 -19.35 0.37
CA ARG A 429 12.29 -19.21 1.41
C ARG A 429 13.67 -18.98 0.82
N ARG A 430 14.05 -19.73 -0.22
CA ARG A 430 15.34 -19.57 -0.94
C ARG A 430 15.45 -18.22 -1.63
N LEU A 431 14.36 -17.65 -2.13
CA LEU A 431 14.37 -16.32 -2.76
C LEU A 431 14.38 -15.20 -1.72
N HIS A 432 13.59 -15.31 -0.64
CA HIS A 432 13.68 -14.37 0.50
C HIS A 432 15.08 -14.37 1.14
N SER A 433 15.81 -15.50 1.12
CA SER A 433 17.21 -15.56 1.60
C SER A 433 18.22 -14.77 0.75
N LEU A 434 17.78 -14.09 -0.31
CA LEU A 434 18.58 -13.19 -1.14
C LEU A 434 18.18 -11.72 -0.99
N SER A 435 17.16 -11.43 -0.15
CA SER A 435 16.79 -10.07 0.25
C SER A 435 18.02 -9.42 0.91
N PRO A 436 18.47 -8.23 0.47
CA PRO A 436 19.59 -7.53 1.10
C PRO A 436 19.21 -6.93 2.47
N TRP A 437 17.95 -7.09 2.89
CA TRP A 437 17.41 -6.63 4.16
C TRP A 437 17.35 -7.80 5.13
N ASN A 438 18.17 -7.75 6.18
CA ASN A 438 18.30 -8.86 7.11
C ASN A 438 16.95 -9.19 7.78
N HIS A 439 16.58 -10.49 7.74
CA HIS A 439 15.30 -11.07 8.18
C HIS A 439 14.61 -10.51 9.46
N PRO A 440 15.29 -10.03 10.54
CA PRO A 440 14.60 -9.34 11.64
C PRO A 440 13.86 -8.05 11.25
N GLN A 441 14.31 -7.34 10.20
CA GLN A 441 13.72 -6.09 9.73
C GLN A 441 12.43 -6.36 8.93
N GLN A 442 11.27 -6.11 9.54
CA GLN A 442 9.98 -6.31 8.86
C GLN A 442 9.59 -5.10 8.01
N PHE A 443 9.35 -5.35 6.73
CA PHE A 443 8.70 -4.41 5.82
C PHE A 443 7.35 -3.92 6.35
N SER A 444 7.00 -2.67 6.01
CA SER A 444 5.71 -2.07 6.41
C SER A 444 4.49 -2.54 5.57
N TYR A 445 4.69 -3.58 4.75
CA TYR A 445 3.73 -4.22 3.85
C TYR A 445 4.05 -5.73 3.77
N LYS A 446 3.16 -6.54 3.19
CA LYS A 446 3.44 -7.95 2.81
C LYS A 446 3.49 -8.10 1.29
N GLY A 447 4.28 -9.04 0.78
CA GLY A 447 4.30 -9.38 -0.65
C GLY A 447 2.99 -9.98 -1.17
N LEU A 448 2.77 -9.85 -2.49
CA LEU A 448 1.59 -10.33 -3.22
C LEU A 448 1.92 -11.16 -4.47
N CYS A 449 3.17 -11.12 -4.96
CA CYS A 449 3.64 -11.96 -6.07
C CYS A 449 3.50 -13.45 -5.72
N SER A 450 3.14 -14.27 -6.71
CA SER A 450 2.69 -15.65 -6.51
C SER A 450 3.67 -16.74 -6.93
N HIS A 451 4.74 -16.35 -7.62
CA HIS A 451 5.80 -17.16 -8.23
C HIS A 451 6.99 -16.23 -8.54
N SER A 452 8.18 -16.78 -8.76
CA SER A 452 9.25 -16.07 -9.46
C SER A 452 8.81 -15.71 -10.89
N PRO A 453 9.06 -14.49 -11.40
CA PRO A 453 8.79 -14.15 -12.81
C PRO A 453 9.54 -15.05 -13.81
N LEU A 454 10.66 -15.66 -13.39
CA LEU A 454 11.49 -16.56 -14.19
C LEU A 454 11.01 -18.02 -14.18
N ALA A 455 9.89 -18.32 -13.50
CA ALA A 455 9.27 -19.63 -13.49
C ALA A 455 8.42 -19.93 -14.75
N LEU A 456 8.36 -18.98 -15.71
CA LEU A 456 7.64 -19.08 -16.97
C LEU A 456 8.46 -18.46 -18.11
N ASP A 457 8.45 -19.12 -19.27
CA ASP A 457 9.12 -18.69 -20.50
C ASP A 457 8.39 -17.53 -21.18
N LEU A 458 9.09 -16.71 -21.96
CA LEU A 458 8.54 -15.46 -22.51
C LEU A 458 7.48 -15.68 -23.59
N GLU A 459 7.60 -16.77 -24.35
CA GLU A 459 6.64 -17.20 -25.37
C GLU A 459 5.30 -17.62 -24.73
N SER A 460 5.33 -18.33 -23.59
CA SER A 460 4.13 -18.70 -22.82
C SER A 460 3.32 -17.51 -22.29
N ARG A 461 3.89 -16.30 -22.35
CA ARG A 461 3.20 -15.03 -22.03
C ARG A 461 2.55 -14.35 -23.25
N GLN A 462 2.77 -14.82 -24.48
CA GLN A 462 2.32 -14.16 -25.72
C GLN A 462 0.99 -14.66 -26.29
N GLU A 463 0.65 -15.95 -26.13
CA GLU A 463 -0.50 -16.59 -26.81
C GLU A 463 -1.87 -15.95 -26.52
N SER A 464 -2.00 -15.16 -25.46
CA SER A 464 -3.22 -14.40 -25.12
C SER A 464 -3.32 -13.02 -25.77
N ALA A 465 -2.35 -12.63 -26.59
CA ALA A 465 -2.26 -11.33 -27.24
C ALA A 465 -2.06 -11.48 -28.75
N HIS A 466 -3.12 -11.91 -29.45
CA HIS A 466 -3.29 -11.55 -30.85
C HIS A 466 -3.07 -10.03 -30.97
N LEU A 467 -2.10 -9.63 -31.78
CA LEU A 467 -2.05 -8.26 -32.26
C LEU A 467 -3.36 -8.03 -33.04
N PRO A 468 -4.04 -6.88 -32.89
CA PRO A 468 -5.05 -6.52 -33.85
C PRO A 468 -4.36 -6.47 -35.20
N GLU A 469 -4.78 -7.33 -36.11
CA GLU A 469 -4.36 -7.29 -37.50
C GLU A 469 -4.62 -5.86 -38.00
N VAL A 470 -3.57 -5.20 -38.46
CA VAL A 470 -3.66 -3.80 -38.90
C VAL A 470 -4.38 -3.85 -40.24
N ALA A 471 -5.71 -3.80 -40.18
CA ALA A 471 -6.59 -3.87 -41.33
C ALA A 471 -6.15 -2.79 -42.33
N ASP A 472 -5.55 -3.24 -43.43
CA ASP A 472 -4.95 -2.36 -44.43
C ASP A 472 -6.07 -1.53 -45.08
N PRO A 473 -6.09 -0.20 -44.89
CA PRO A 473 -7.15 0.64 -45.42
C PRO A 473 -7.08 0.84 -46.94
N GLY A 474 -6.15 0.16 -47.64
CA GLY A 474 -5.92 0.29 -49.08
C GLY A 474 -6.78 -0.58 -50.01
N GLN A 475 -7.42 -1.65 -49.54
CA GLN A 475 -8.18 -2.57 -50.41
C GLN A 475 -9.68 -2.27 -50.49
N SER A 476 -10.01 -1.13 -51.11
CA SER A 476 -11.31 -0.91 -51.77
C SER A 476 -11.27 -1.42 -53.21
N GLU A 477 -11.64 -2.68 -53.44
CA GLU A 477 -11.77 -3.23 -54.81
C GLU A 477 -13.05 -2.69 -55.48
N ASP A 478 -12.92 -1.56 -56.16
CA ASP A 478 -13.96 -1.01 -57.04
C ASP A 478 -13.77 -1.54 -58.48
N SER A 479 -14.39 -2.68 -58.77
CA SER A 479 -14.38 -3.29 -60.12
C SER A 479 -15.67 -4.06 -60.43
N GLY A 480 -16.82 -3.42 -60.20
CA GLY A 480 -18.15 -3.98 -60.48
C GLY A 480 -18.48 -4.13 -61.98
N THR A 481 -17.94 -5.15 -62.65
CA THR A 481 -18.36 -5.53 -64.01
C THR A 481 -19.66 -6.34 -63.99
N MET A 482 -20.79 -5.66 -64.16
CA MET A 482 -22.05 -6.33 -64.50
C MET A 482 -21.93 -6.98 -65.90
N VAL A 483 -22.14 -8.29 -65.96
CA VAL A 483 -22.35 -9.00 -67.23
C VAL A 483 -23.84 -9.30 -67.37
N ASP A 484 -24.51 -8.55 -68.26
CA ASP A 484 -25.90 -8.79 -68.59
C ASP A 484 -26.09 -10.16 -69.26
N ASN A 485 -27.00 -10.96 -68.72
CA ASN A 485 -27.42 -12.23 -69.30
C ASN A 485 -28.93 -12.20 -69.59
N ARG A 486 -29.29 -11.88 -70.83
CA ARG A 486 -30.63 -12.16 -71.38
C ARG A 486 -30.52 -12.64 -72.82
N ALA A 487 -31.31 -13.66 -73.15
CA ALA A 487 -31.20 -14.43 -74.37
C ALA A 487 -32.36 -14.17 -75.35
N THR A 488 -32.17 -14.55 -76.61
CA THR A 488 -33.24 -14.81 -77.59
C THR A 488 -32.81 -15.94 -78.53
N GLU A 489 -33.43 -17.11 -78.35
CA GLU A 489 -33.67 -18.21 -79.30
C GLU A 489 -34.16 -19.39 -78.43
N ASN A 490 -35.43 -19.81 -78.44
CA ASN A 490 -36.59 -19.42 -79.27
C ASN A 490 -37.68 -18.75 -78.42
#